data_AF-A0A957YS49-F1
#
_entry.id   AF-A0A957YS49-F1
#
_cell.length_a   1.000
_cell.length_b   1.000
_cell.length_c   1.000
_cell.angle_alpha   90.00
_cell.angle_beta   90.00
_cell.angle_gamma   90.00
#
_symmetry.space_group_name_H-M   'P 1'
#
loop_
_entity.id
_entity.type
_entity.pdbx_description
1 polymer ?
#
loop_
_entity_poly.entity_id
_entity_poly.type
_entity_poly.pdbx_seq_one_letter_code
_entity_poly.pdbx_strand_id
1 'polypeptide(L)'
;MAYVATRGGENAIQQAERLFHELRGTLSGDYVRSLMETMPYLIDRVMGEASLYAPELAALAIAQSGGDLYEAVLLLRAYRSTQPRLFYAKPVVPEEMLTVRRISAAFKDIPGGQILGPTLDYSHRLLNMAILDAEMENKTPVEAADQPAPTGYPRVADWQRGQGLVAPLPEQSAVDPQSIPDVTRDPIMFPTPRAHRLQSLARADTGGTLSLGYASMRGYGLTHPTVNE
;
A
#
# COMPACT_ATOMS: atom_id res chain seq x y z
N MET A 1 -9.44 -29.17 -50.38
CA MET A 1 -8.52 -28.06 -50.04
C MET A 1 -7.86 -28.43 -48.73
N ALA A 2 -6.53 -28.60 -48.71
CA ALA A 2 -5.79 -28.88 -47.49
C ALA A 2 -5.36 -27.56 -46.84
N TYR A 3 -5.61 -27.41 -45.53
CA TYR A 3 -5.06 -26.30 -44.76
C TYR A 3 -3.59 -26.61 -44.42
N VAL A 4 -2.71 -25.63 -44.62
CA VAL A 4 -1.28 -25.72 -44.25
C VAL A 4 -1.06 -24.78 -43.08
N ALA A 5 -0.42 -25.28 -42.02
CA ALA A 5 -0.08 -24.46 -40.86
C ALA A 5 0.95 -23.39 -41.26
N THR A 6 0.64 -22.13 -40.98
CA THR A 6 1.52 -20.98 -41.21
C THR A 6 1.96 -20.37 -39.88
N ARG A 7 3.17 -19.81 -39.85
CA ARG A 7 3.70 -19.11 -38.66
C ARG A 7 3.27 -17.64 -38.73
N GLY A 8 2.56 -17.15 -37.71
CA GLY A 8 2.14 -15.75 -37.60
C GLY A 8 2.13 -15.17 -36.18
N GLY A 9 2.29 -16.02 -35.15
CA GLY A 9 2.15 -15.61 -33.74
C GLY A 9 3.14 -14.53 -33.32
N GLU A 10 4.43 -14.68 -33.66
CA GLU A 10 5.47 -13.72 -33.25
C GLU A 10 5.22 -12.31 -33.82
N ASN A 11 4.93 -12.22 -35.12
CA ASN A 11 4.61 -10.92 -35.73
C ASN A 11 3.34 -10.32 -35.13
N ALA A 12 2.29 -11.12 -34.89
CA ALA A 12 1.08 -10.64 -34.25
C ALA A 12 1.33 -10.10 -32.84
N ILE A 13 2.16 -10.77 -32.03
CA ILE A 13 2.56 -10.33 -30.69
C ILE A 13 3.31 -8.99 -30.77
N GLN A 14 4.30 -8.89 -31.66
CA GLN A 14 5.08 -7.65 -31.84
C GLN A 14 4.21 -6.48 -32.29
N GLN A 15 3.25 -6.70 -33.20
CA GLN A 15 2.33 -5.64 -33.63
C GLN A 15 1.35 -5.24 -32.51
N ALA A 16 0.89 -6.20 -31.71
CA ALA A 16 0.03 -5.90 -30.56
C ALA A 16 0.75 -5.04 -29.51
N GLU A 17 2.02 -5.35 -29.21
CA GLU A 17 2.84 -4.56 -28.29
C GLU A 17 3.11 -3.15 -28.84
N ARG A 18 3.43 -3.02 -30.14
CA ARG A 18 3.58 -1.72 -30.80
C ARG A 18 2.30 -0.90 -30.73
N LEU A 19 1.16 -1.51 -31.02
CA LEU A 19 -0.14 -0.87 -30.94
C LEU A 19 -0.43 -0.39 -29.51
N PHE A 20 -0.12 -1.21 -28.49
CA PHE A 20 -0.25 -0.78 -27.10
C PHE A 20 0.61 0.45 -26.79
N HIS A 21 1.87 0.46 -27.22
CA HIS A 21 2.75 1.62 -27.02
C HIS A 21 2.29 2.86 -27.77
N GLU A 22 1.76 2.69 -28.99
CA GLU A 22 1.19 3.79 -29.77
C GLU A 22 -0.04 4.39 -29.06
N LEU A 23 -0.96 3.57 -28.56
CA LEU A 23 -2.17 4.00 -27.87
C LEU A 23 -1.89 4.61 -26.49
N ARG A 24 -0.92 4.06 -25.75
CA ARG A 24 -0.51 4.59 -24.44
C ARG A 24 0.21 5.94 -24.56
N GLY A 25 0.84 6.19 -25.69
CA GLY A 25 1.57 7.42 -25.97
C GLY A 25 2.98 7.46 -25.38
N THR A 26 3.61 8.61 -25.56
CA THR A 26 5.02 8.83 -25.16
C THR A 26 5.13 9.08 -23.67
N LEU A 27 6.10 8.42 -23.02
CA LEU A 27 6.42 8.63 -21.62
C LEU A 27 7.68 9.48 -21.49
N SER A 28 7.71 10.32 -20.46
CA SER A 28 8.87 11.13 -20.09
C SER A 28 9.17 10.99 -18.61
N GLY A 29 10.39 11.35 -18.20
CA GLY A 29 10.75 11.42 -16.78
C GLY A 29 9.92 12.47 -16.03
N ASP A 30 9.50 13.56 -16.69
CA ASP A 30 8.61 14.57 -16.11
C ASP A 30 7.23 14.01 -15.80
N TYR A 31 6.68 13.16 -16.66
CA TYR A 31 5.41 12.49 -16.41
C TYR A 31 5.50 11.56 -15.20
N VAL A 32 6.58 10.79 -15.06
CA VAL A 32 6.81 9.93 -13.89
C VAL A 32 6.89 10.76 -12.60
N ARG A 33 7.65 11.87 -12.61
CA ARG A 33 7.70 12.80 -11.47
C ARG A 33 6.34 13.39 -11.13
N SER A 34 5.57 13.79 -12.14
CA SER A 34 4.21 14.31 -11.95
C SER A 34 3.28 13.28 -11.30
N LEU A 35 3.36 12.01 -11.71
CA LEU A 35 2.61 10.93 -11.04
C LEU A 35 3.02 10.77 -9.57
N MET A 36 4.33 10.86 -9.28
CA MET A 36 4.83 10.82 -7.89
C MET A 36 4.24 11.90 -7.00
N GLU A 37 4.13 13.12 -7.53
CA GLU A 37 3.63 14.27 -6.78
C GLU A 37 2.10 14.26 -6.65
N THR A 38 1.39 13.82 -7.69
CA THR A 38 -0.06 13.97 -7.79
C THR A 38 -0.86 12.72 -7.41
N MET A 39 -0.23 11.54 -7.40
CA MET A 39 -0.89 10.26 -7.10
C MET A 39 -0.22 9.47 -5.96
N PRO A 40 0.14 10.09 -4.82
CA PRO A 40 0.91 9.43 -3.76
C PRO A 40 0.22 8.17 -3.20
N TYR A 41 -1.10 8.21 -2.99
CA TYR A 41 -1.86 7.07 -2.46
C TYR A 41 -1.93 5.88 -3.43
N LEU A 42 -1.91 6.15 -4.74
CA LEU A 42 -1.88 5.09 -5.74
C LEU A 42 -0.52 4.42 -5.76
N ILE A 43 0.54 5.22 -5.63
CA ILE A 43 1.92 4.75 -5.55
C ILE A 43 2.11 3.90 -4.31
N ASP A 44 1.60 4.33 -3.16
CA ASP A 44 1.62 3.55 -1.91
C ASP A 44 0.94 2.19 -2.09
N ARG A 45 -0.22 2.15 -2.75
CA ARG A 45 -0.92 0.91 -3.07
C ARG A 45 -0.05 -0.01 -3.93
N VAL A 46 0.51 0.50 -5.03
CA VAL A 46 1.36 -0.30 -5.93
C VAL A 46 2.61 -0.80 -5.20
N MET A 47 3.26 0.03 -4.39
CA MET A 47 4.43 -0.37 -3.58
C MET A 47 4.07 -1.48 -2.58
N GLY A 48 2.91 -1.36 -1.91
CA GLY A 48 2.41 -2.36 -0.96
C GLY A 48 2.15 -3.71 -1.64
N GLU A 49 1.30 -3.74 -2.65
CA GLU A 49 0.91 -4.97 -3.37
C GLU A 49 2.11 -5.62 -4.10
N ALA A 50 3.05 -4.80 -4.59
CA ALA A 50 4.28 -5.29 -5.22
C ALA A 50 5.37 -5.71 -4.23
N SER A 51 5.25 -5.33 -2.95
CA SER A 51 6.23 -5.62 -1.90
C SER A 51 7.60 -5.00 -2.16
N LEU A 52 7.62 -3.78 -2.70
CA LEU A 52 8.82 -3.02 -2.96
C LEU A 52 8.57 -1.53 -2.69
N TYR A 53 9.21 -1.01 -1.65
CA TYR A 53 9.20 0.42 -1.36
C TYR A 53 10.20 1.13 -2.30
N ALA A 54 9.70 1.63 -3.42
CA ALA A 54 10.45 2.40 -4.40
C ALA A 54 9.49 3.34 -5.16
N PRO A 55 9.22 4.55 -4.64
CA PRO A 55 8.20 5.45 -5.19
C PRO A 55 8.36 5.74 -6.69
N GLU A 56 9.60 6.01 -7.13
CA GLU A 56 9.91 6.29 -8.53
C GLU A 56 9.65 5.07 -9.44
N LEU A 57 10.00 3.87 -8.99
CA LEU A 57 9.78 2.65 -9.77
C LEU A 57 8.30 2.26 -9.81
N ALA A 58 7.55 2.52 -8.75
CA ALA A 58 6.10 2.32 -8.74
C ALA A 58 5.40 3.31 -9.69
N ALA A 59 5.79 4.59 -9.68
CA ALA A 59 5.29 5.57 -10.65
C ALA A 59 5.66 5.20 -12.09
N LEU A 60 6.89 4.71 -12.32
CA LEU A 60 7.32 4.21 -13.63
C LEU A 60 6.47 3.02 -14.09
N ALA A 61 6.18 2.06 -13.20
CA ALA A 61 5.36 0.90 -13.52
C ALA A 61 3.92 1.31 -13.91
N ILE A 62 3.33 2.26 -13.17
CA ILE A 62 2.01 2.84 -13.49
C ILE A 62 2.04 3.52 -14.86
N ALA A 63 3.09 4.31 -15.13
CA ALA A 63 3.25 4.98 -16.43
C ALA A 63 3.37 3.98 -17.58
N GLN A 64 4.19 2.93 -17.41
CA GLN A 64 4.42 1.91 -18.43
C GLN A 64 3.16 1.09 -18.76
N SER A 65 2.36 0.76 -17.74
CA SER A 65 1.12 0.01 -17.88
C SER A 65 -0.07 0.84 -18.37
N GLY A 66 0.10 2.15 -18.57
CA GLY A 66 -1.02 3.04 -18.93
C GLY A 66 -2.06 3.16 -17.82
N GLY A 67 -1.67 2.95 -16.57
CA GLY A 67 -2.57 3.00 -15.41
C GLY A 67 -3.25 1.67 -15.05
N ASP A 68 -3.00 0.58 -15.78
CA ASP A 68 -3.44 -0.75 -15.33
C ASP A 68 -2.67 -1.16 -14.07
N LEU A 69 -3.42 -1.35 -12.97
CA LEU A 69 -2.84 -1.63 -11.67
C LEU A 69 -2.32 -3.06 -11.53
N TYR A 70 -2.99 -4.04 -12.16
CA TYR A 70 -2.52 -5.42 -12.10
C TYR A 70 -1.21 -5.57 -12.86
N GLU A 71 -1.10 -4.92 -14.02
CA GLU A 71 0.14 -4.89 -14.80
C GLU A 71 1.23 -4.09 -14.08
N ALA A 72 0.91 -2.92 -13.49
CA ALA A 72 1.90 -2.13 -12.74
C ALA A 72 2.48 -2.92 -11.56
N VAL A 73 1.63 -3.61 -10.78
CA VAL A 73 2.06 -4.46 -9.67
C VAL A 73 2.88 -5.65 -10.19
N LEU A 74 2.46 -6.28 -11.28
CA LEU A 74 3.19 -7.40 -11.88
C LEU A 74 4.58 -6.97 -12.37
N LEU A 75 4.68 -5.86 -13.07
CA LEU A 75 5.94 -5.26 -13.54
C LEU A 75 6.88 -5.00 -12.36
N LEU A 76 6.39 -4.36 -11.29
CA LEU A 76 7.22 -4.04 -10.13
C LEU A 76 7.66 -5.29 -9.35
N ARG A 77 6.81 -6.32 -9.27
CA ARG A 77 7.18 -7.63 -8.70
C ARG A 77 8.21 -8.36 -9.54
N ALA A 78 8.08 -8.31 -10.86
CA ALA A 78 9.06 -8.86 -11.79
C ALA A 78 10.40 -8.14 -11.66
N TYR A 79 10.40 -6.80 -11.57
CA TYR A 79 11.62 -6.05 -11.29
C TYR A 79 12.25 -6.49 -9.97
N ARG A 80 11.48 -6.59 -8.88
CA ARG A 80 11.99 -7.04 -7.58
C ARG A 80 12.71 -8.39 -7.63
N SER A 81 12.28 -9.35 -8.47
CA SER A 81 12.94 -10.66 -8.57
C SER A 81 14.32 -10.61 -9.22
N THR A 82 14.62 -9.55 -9.98
CA THR A 82 15.94 -9.30 -10.58
C THR A 82 16.96 -8.71 -9.59
N GLN A 83 16.49 -8.22 -8.44
CA GLN A 83 17.34 -7.49 -7.50
C GLN A 83 17.95 -8.42 -6.45
N PRO A 84 19.24 -8.24 -6.10
CA PRO A 84 19.86 -9.01 -5.04
C PRO A 84 19.33 -8.58 -3.66
N ARG A 85 19.20 -9.53 -2.73
CA ARG A 85 18.96 -9.23 -1.33
C ARG A 85 20.29 -8.89 -0.66
N LEU A 86 20.50 -7.62 -0.35
CA LEU A 86 21.75 -7.14 0.26
C LEU A 86 21.76 -7.32 1.78
N PHE A 87 20.67 -6.95 2.46
CA PHE A 87 20.59 -6.93 3.93
C PHE A 87 19.16 -7.17 4.43
N TYR A 88 19.02 -7.29 5.74
CA TYR A 88 17.75 -7.31 6.46
C TYR A 88 17.61 -6.02 7.27
N ALA A 89 16.45 -5.37 7.17
CA ALA A 89 16.16 -4.18 7.97
C ALA A 89 15.95 -4.55 9.44
N LYS A 90 16.25 -3.61 10.35
CA LYS A 90 15.82 -3.71 11.74
C LYS A 90 14.28 -3.65 11.80
N PRO A 91 13.64 -4.35 12.74
CA PRO A 91 12.20 -4.19 12.97
C PRO A 91 11.85 -2.73 13.24
N VAL A 92 10.77 -2.25 12.62
CA VAL A 92 10.24 -0.90 12.90
C VAL A 92 9.60 -0.91 14.29
N VAL A 93 10.00 0.04 15.13
CA VAL A 93 9.37 0.27 16.44
C VAL A 93 8.51 1.54 16.37
N PRO A 94 7.23 1.48 16.77
CA PRO A 94 6.32 2.63 16.75
C PRO A 94 6.82 3.90 17.44
N GLU A 95 7.71 3.77 18.43
CA GLU A 95 8.31 4.91 19.12
C GLU A 95 9.27 5.71 18.21
N GLU A 96 9.78 5.07 17.15
CA GLU A 96 10.64 5.67 16.12
C GLU A 96 9.85 6.08 14.86
N MET A 97 8.53 5.86 14.83
CA MET A 97 7.70 6.22 13.68
C MET A 97 7.23 7.68 13.75
N LEU A 98 7.47 8.43 12.67
CA LEU A 98 6.85 9.74 12.50
C LEU A 98 5.34 9.59 12.28
N THR A 99 4.55 10.04 13.25
CA THR A 99 3.10 9.95 13.19
C THR A 99 2.52 11.11 12.38
N VAL A 100 1.97 10.82 11.20
CA VAL A 100 1.28 11.80 10.35
C VAL A 100 -0.24 11.79 10.58
N ARG A 101 -0.79 10.63 10.96
CA ARG A 101 -2.21 10.41 11.24
C ARG A 101 -2.33 9.35 12.33
N ARG A 102 -3.25 9.57 13.25
CA ARG A 102 -3.56 8.67 14.37
C ARG A 102 -5.00 8.86 14.82
N ILE A 103 -5.80 7.81 14.72
CA ILE A 103 -7.19 7.85 15.14
C ILE A 103 -7.60 6.57 15.89
N SER A 104 -8.42 6.72 16.92
CA SER A 104 -9.05 5.62 17.63
C SER A 104 -10.57 5.78 17.61
N ALA A 105 -11.28 4.72 17.22
CA ALA A 105 -12.73 4.63 17.31
C ALA A 105 -13.19 4.06 18.66
N ALA A 106 -12.27 3.52 19.47
CA ALA A 106 -12.59 2.90 20.75
C ALA A 106 -12.92 3.93 21.84
N PHE A 107 -12.32 5.13 21.77
CA PHE A 107 -12.51 6.19 22.75
C PHE A 107 -12.62 7.55 22.05
N LYS A 108 -13.40 8.45 22.64
CA LYS A 108 -13.48 9.85 22.17
C LYS A 108 -12.11 10.53 22.30
N ASP A 109 -11.55 10.48 23.51
CA ASP A 109 -10.26 11.07 23.85
C ASP A 109 -9.27 9.97 24.22
N ILE A 110 -8.06 10.08 23.69
CA ILE A 110 -6.94 9.15 23.90
C ILE A 110 -5.70 9.91 24.33
N PRO A 111 -4.75 9.29 25.06
CA PRO A 111 -3.49 9.92 25.38
C PRO A 111 -2.79 10.42 24.11
N GLY A 112 -2.36 11.68 24.11
CA GLY A 112 -1.77 12.36 22.95
C GLY A 112 -2.78 12.91 21.92
N GLY A 113 -4.08 12.68 22.10
CA GLY A 113 -5.14 13.21 21.24
C GLY A 113 -5.32 12.49 19.90
N GLN A 114 -6.37 12.87 19.17
CA GLN A 114 -6.70 12.38 17.84
C GLN A 114 -6.03 13.28 16.79
N ILE A 115 -5.38 12.68 15.78
CA ILE A 115 -4.68 13.39 14.70
C ILE A 115 -5.25 12.91 13.38
N LEU A 116 -6.06 13.75 12.74
CA LEU A 116 -6.71 13.40 11.48
C LEU A 116 -5.70 13.29 10.33
N GLY A 117 -4.64 14.11 10.31
CA GLY A 117 -3.69 14.14 9.21
C GLY A 117 -4.33 14.40 7.84
N PRO A 118 -3.63 14.11 6.73
CA PRO A 118 -4.18 14.21 5.39
C PRO A 118 -5.27 13.16 5.17
N THR A 119 -6.53 13.58 4.98
CA THR A 119 -7.66 12.65 4.79
C THR A 119 -8.81 13.23 3.97
N LEU A 120 -9.56 12.33 3.32
CA LEU A 120 -10.81 12.61 2.61
C LEU A 120 -12.05 12.11 3.38
N ASP A 121 -11.91 11.58 4.59
CA ASP A 121 -13.01 10.94 5.35
C ASP A 121 -14.26 11.82 5.43
N TYR A 122 -14.06 13.12 5.67
CA TYR A 122 -15.13 14.10 5.88
C TYR A 122 -15.45 14.95 4.64
N SER A 123 -14.80 14.68 3.51
CA SER A 123 -15.00 15.45 2.27
C SER A 123 -16.35 15.16 1.59
N HIS A 124 -16.87 16.10 0.81
CA HIS A 124 -17.99 15.81 -0.09
C HIS A 124 -17.48 15.14 -1.37
N ARG A 125 -18.17 14.09 -1.83
CA ARG A 125 -17.76 13.28 -2.99
C ARG A 125 -18.34 13.89 -4.28
N LEU A 126 -17.85 15.08 -4.63
CA LEU A 126 -18.29 15.86 -5.79
C LEU A 126 -17.11 16.07 -6.74
N LEU A 127 -17.35 15.91 -8.04
CA LEU A 127 -16.34 16.23 -9.06
C LEU A 127 -16.17 17.74 -9.15
N ASN A 128 -14.91 18.21 -9.08
CA ASN A 128 -14.59 19.60 -9.27
C ASN A 128 -14.26 19.87 -10.76
N MET A 129 -15.28 20.23 -11.54
CA MET A 129 -15.14 20.43 -12.98
C MET A 129 -14.23 21.61 -13.36
N ALA A 130 -13.99 22.56 -12.45
CA ALA A 130 -13.15 23.73 -12.70
C ALA A 130 -11.69 23.37 -13.03
N ILE A 131 -11.23 22.18 -12.61
CA ILE A 131 -9.88 21.67 -12.90
C ILE A 131 -9.64 21.48 -14.41
N LEU A 132 -10.70 21.25 -15.20
CA LEU A 132 -10.58 21.07 -16.65
C LEU A 132 -10.22 22.38 -17.37
N ASP A 133 -10.60 23.52 -16.81
CA ASP A 133 -10.48 24.83 -17.45
C ASP A 133 -9.26 25.63 -16.94
N ALA A 134 -8.83 25.38 -15.70
CA ALA A 134 -7.73 26.10 -15.07
C ALA A 134 -6.99 25.24 -14.05
N GLU A 135 -5.69 25.52 -13.89
CA GLU A 135 -4.91 24.98 -12.77
C GLU A 135 -5.54 25.41 -11.44
N MET A 136 -5.71 24.45 -10.54
CA MET A 136 -6.17 24.73 -9.20
C MET A 136 -4.98 25.02 -8.29
N GLU A 137 -4.77 26.30 -7.99
CA GLU A 137 -4.01 26.66 -6.80
C GLU A 137 -4.77 26.22 -5.54
N ASN A 138 -4.03 25.74 -4.55
CA ASN A 138 -4.58 25.37 -3.26
C ASN A 138 -5.00 26.65 -2.52
N LYS A 139 -6.24 27.12 -2.76
CA LYS A 139 -6.74 28.44 -2.32
C LYS A 139 -6.75 28.61 -0.80
N THR A 140 -6.71 27.51 -0.06
CA THR A 140 -6.63 27.50 1.40
C THR A 140 -5.42 26.66 1.79
N PRO A 141 -4.22 27.27 1.87
CA PRO A 141 -3.03 26.54 2.30
C PRO A 141 -3.23 26.01 3.73
N VAL A 142 -2.49 24.95 4.06
CA VAL A 142 -2.49 24.41 5.42
C VAL A 142 -1.96 25.49 6.37
N GLU A 143 -2.74 25.83 7.39
CA GLU A 143 -2.28 26.69 8.48
C GLU A 143 -1.33 25.89 9.37
N ALA A 144 -0.09 26.37 9.49
CA ALA A 144 0.89 25.76 10.38
C ALA A 144 0.47 25.99 11.85
N ALA A 145 0.54 24.94 12.66
CA ALA A 145 0.33 25.07 14.09
C ALA A 145 1.47 25.88 14.73
N ASP A 146 1.14 26.70 15.74
CA ASP A 146 2.12 27.50 16.51
C ASP A 146 3.21 26.63 17.17
N GLN A 147 2.84 25.40 17.54
CA GLN A 147 3.76 24.42 18.11
C GLN A 147 3.80 23.16 17.26
N PRO A 148 4.99 22.63 16.95
CA PRO A 148 5.12 21.38 16.23
C PRO A 148 4.53 20.23 17.07
N ALA A 149 3.88 19.31 16.38
CA ALA A 149 3.36 18.10 16.98
C ALA A 149 4.51 17.25 17.58
N PRO A 150 4.29 16.54 18.70
CA PRO A 150 5.22 15.52 19.18
C PRO A 150 5.57 14.51 18.09
N THR A 151 6.83 14.05 18.07
CA THR A 151 7.29 13.07 17.08
C THR A 151 6.78 11.66 17.36
N GLY A 152 6.38 11.36 18.60
CA GLY A 152 5.89 10.05 19.02
C GLY A 152 4.65 10.16 19.91
N TYR A 153 3.79 9.15 19.80
CA TYR A 153 2.52 9.06 20.54
C TYR A 153 2.41 7.73 21.26
N PRO A 154 1.83 7.71 22.49
CA PRO A 154 1.58 6.46 23.20
C PRO A 154 0.54 5.63 22.46
N ARG A 155 0.73 4.30 22.39
CA ARG A 155 -0.25 3.42 21.75
C ARG A 155 -1.48 3.29 22.63
N VAL A 156 -2.67 3.38 22.04
CA VAL A 156 -3.93 3.22 22.77
C VAL A 156 -4.03 1.82 23.40
N ALA A 157 -3.55 0.79 22.69
CA ALA A 157 -3.50 -0.57 23.21
C ALA A 157 -2.58 -0.72 24.43
N ASP A 158 -1.48 0.03 24.52
CA ASP A 158 -0.55 -0.01 25.66
C ASP A 158 -1.18 0.65 26.89
N TRP A 159 -1.87 1.77 26.67
CA TRP A 159 -2.68 2.43 27.70
C TRP A 159 -3.78 1.51 28.26
N GLN A 160 -4.45 0.73 27.40
CA GLN A 160 -5.43 -0.27 27.82
C GLN A 160 -4.81 -1.46 28.56
N ARG A 161 -3.63 -1.94 28.13
CA ARG A 161 -2.88 -2.98 28.84
C ARG A 161 -2.51 -2.53 30.26
N GLY A 162 -2.11 -1.27 30.42
CA GLY A 162 -1.86 -0.67 31.74
C GLY A 162 -3.08 -0.68 32.67
N GLN A 163 -4.30 -0.77 32.11
CA GLN A 163 -5.56 -0.87 32.85
C GLN A 163 -6.10 -2.30 32.97
N GLY A 164 -5.39 -3.30 32.44
CA GLY A 164 -5.84 -4.69 32.44
C GLY A 164 -6.98 -5.01 31.47
N LEU A 165 -7.27 -4.13 30.51
CA LEU A 165 -8.34 -4.35 29.51
C LEU A 165 -7.89 -5.24 28.34
N VAL A 166 -6.58 -5.30 28.10
CA VAL A 166 -5.96 -6.09 27.03
C VAL A 166 -4.88 -6.96 27.65
N ALA A 167 -4.76 -8.20 27.16
CA ALA A 167 -3.74 -9.14 27.63
C ALA A 167 -2.32 -8.58 27.41
N PRO A 168 -1.36 -8.88 28.29
CA PRO A 168 0.03 -8.49 28.09
C PRO A 168 0.59 -9.07 26.80
N LEU A 169 1.51 -8.34 26.17
CA LEU A 169 2.24 -8.88 25.02
C LEU A 169 3.17 -10.01 25.50
N PRO A 170 3.34 -11.08 24.71
CA PRO A 170 4.38 -12.06 25.01
C PRO A 170 5.76 -11.38 24.95
N GLU A 171 6.70 -11.87 25.75
CA GLU A 171 8.09 -11.42 25.68
C GLU A 171 8.62 -11.62 24.25
N GLN A 172 9.12 -10.54 23.66
CA GLN A 172 9.76 -10.59 22.36
C GLN A 172 11.19 -11.07 22.53
N SER A 173 11.45 -12.30 22.11
CA SER A 173 12.82 -12.80 21.97
C SER A 173 13.46 -12.19 20.72
N ALA A 174 14.77 -11.94 20.78
CA ALA A 174 15.52 -11.59 19.58
C ALA A 174 15.45 -12.77 18.60
N VAL A 175 14.90 -12.53 17.41
CA VAL A 175 14.81 -13.52 16.34
C VAL A 175 15.83 -13.15 15.27
N ASP A 176 16.63 -14.11 14.82
CA ASP A 176 17.49 -13.92 13.65
C ASP A 176 16.61 -13.60 12.44
N PRO A 177 16.79 -12.44 11.76
CA PRO A 177 16.01 -12.07 10.59
C PRO A 177 15.99 -13.14 9.49
N GLN A 178 17.05 -13.95 9.37
CA GLN A 178 17.11 -15.03 8.38
C GLN A 178 16.19 -16.21 8.71
N SER A 179 15.82 -16.36 9.98
CA SER A 179 14.94 -17.42 10.47
C SER A 179 13.46 -17.07 10.39
N ILE A 180 13.11 -15.83 10.03
CA ILE A 180 11.72 -15.41 9.84
C ILE A 180 11.19 -16.09 8.57
N PRO A 181 10.08 -16.88 8.66
CA PRO A 181 9.48 -17.51 7.48
C PRO A 181 9.18 -16.48 6.38
N ASP A 182 9.55 -16.76 5.13
CA ASP A 182 9.52 -15.80 4.01
C ASP A 182 8.76 -16.37 2.81
N VAL A 183 7.59 -15.80 2.52
CA VAL A 183 6.71 -16.25 1.42
C VAL A 183 7.34 -16.08 0.03
N THR A 184 8.43 -15.32 -0.07
CA THR A 184 9.16 -15.12 -1.34
C THR A 184 10.26 -16.16 -1.58
N ARG A 185 10.52 -17.03 -0.59
CA ARG A 185 11.54 -18.09 -0.66
C ARG A 185 10.96 -19.46 -0.37
N ASP A 186 9.96 -19.52 0.50
CA ASP A 186 9.35 -20.75 0.98
C ASP A 186 8.03 -21.00 0.25
N PRO A 187 7.73 -22.25 -0.17
CA PRO A 187 6.39 -22.60 -0.62
C PRO A 187 5.39 -22.48 0.55
N ILE A 188 4.20 -21.97 0.26
CA ILE A 188 3.13 -21.87 1.27
C ILE A 188 2.56 -23.27 1.53
N MET A 189 2.72 -23.74 2.76
CA MET A 189 2.10 -24.98 3.26
C MET A 189 1.08 -24.65 4.34
N PHE A 190 -0.06 -25.34 4.32
CA PHE A 190 -1.14 -25.16 5.31
C PHE A 190 -1.06 -26.21 6.43
N PRO A 191 -1.28 -25.83 7.71
CA PRO A 191 -1.54 -24.47 8.19
C PRO A 191 -0.28 -23.59 8.17
N THR A 192 -0.44 -22.37 7.67
CA THR A 192 0.68 -21.46 7.43
C THR A 192 1.04 -20.65 8.68
N PRO A 193 2.32 -20.41 9.01
CA PRO A 193 2.73 -19.56 10.14
C PRO A 193 2.19 -18.13 10.07
N ARG A 194 2.08 -17.46 11.21
CA ARG A 194 1.59 -16.06 11.27
C ARG A 194 2.41 -15.12 10.38
N ALA A 195 3.73 -15.28 10.33
CA ALA A 195 4.63 -14.45 9.52
C ALA A 195 4.27 -14.51 8.03
N HIS A 196 4.14 -15.71 7.47
CA HIS A 196 3.69 -15.92 6.09
C HIS A 196 2.30 -15.34 5.85
N ARG A 197 1.34 -15.52 6.77
CA ARG A 197 -0.01 -14.93 6.61
C ARG A 197 0.03 -13.40 6.53
N LEU A 198 0.79 -12.74 7.41
CA LEU A 198 0.93 -11.28 7.41
C LEU A 198 1.67 -10.78 6.16
N GLN A 199 2.72 -11.47 5.72
CA GLN A 199 3.42 -11.14 4.48
C GLN A 199 2.52 -11.30 3.26
N SER A 200 1.71 -12.37 3.20
CA SER A 200 0.74 -12.55 2.12
C SER A 200 -0.33 -11.47 2.11
N LEU A 201 -0.88 -11.12 3.28
CA LEU A 201 -1.87 -10.04 3.40
C LEU A 201 -1.31 -8.68 2.99
N ALA A 202 -0.07 -8.36 3.37
CA ALA A 202 0.60 -7.12 2.96
C ALA A 202 0.82 -7.02 1.44
N ARG A 203 0.81 -8.15 0.73
CA ARG A 203 1.06 -8.27 -0.71
C ARG A 203 -0.20 -8.61 -1.52
N ALA A 204 -1.35 -8.67 -0.86
CA ALA A 204 -2.61 -9.07 -1.46
C ALA A 204 -3.27 -7.90 -2.18
N ASP A 205 -4.14 -8.21 -3.16
CA ASP A 205 -4.99 -7.19 -3.76
C ASP A 205 -5.85 -6.52 -2.68
N THR A 206 -5.82 -5.18 -2.69
CA THR A 206 -6.53 -4.36 -1.71
C THR A 206 -8.04 -4.61 -1.75
N GLY A 207 -8.63 -4.73 -2.94
CA GLY A 207 -10.08 -4.94 -3.11
C GLY A 207 -10.55 -6.31 -2.62
N GLY A 208 -9.78 -7.35 -2.91
CA GLY A 208 -10.02 -8.71 -2.45
C GLY A 208 -9.93 -8.82 -0.93
N THR A 209 -8.90 -8.23 -0.33
CA THR A 209 -8.73 -8.19 1.14
C THR A 209 -9.87 -7.43 1.81
N LEU A 210 -10.26 -6.28 1.24
CA LEU A 210 -11.38 -5.48 1.72
C LEU A 210 -12.70 -6.26 1.66
N SER A 211 -12.93 -7.01 0.58
CA SER A 211 -14.14 -7.82 0.40
C SER A 211 -14.25 -8.91 1.47
N LEU A 212 -13.14 -9.56 1.82
CA LEU A 212 -13.08 -10.55 2.91
C LEU A 212 -13.33 -9.90 4.27
N GLY A 213 -12.71 -8.74 4.53
CA GLY A 213 -12.95 -7.97 5.75
C GLY A 213 -14.42 -7.54 5.89
N TYR A 214 -15.03 -7.09 4.80
CA TYR A 214 -16.45 -6.72 4.75
C TYR A 214 -17.38 -7.92 5.01
N ALA A 215 -17.07 -9.09 4.43
CA ALA A 215 -17.83 -10.31 4.71
C ALA A 215 -17.77 -10.68 6.20
N SER A 216 -16.59 -10.57 6.82
CA SER A 216 -16.42 -10.78 8.27
C SER A 216 -17.29 -9.83 9.09
N MET A 217 -17.31 -8.53 8.77
CA MET A 217 -18.16 -7.54 9.45
C MET A 217 -19.66 -7.82 9.27
N ARG A 218 -20.05 -8.49 8.18
CA ARG A 218 -21.43 -8.92 7.91
C ARG A 218 -21.84 -10.22 8.60
N GLY A 219 -20.97 -10.80 9.44
CA GLY A 219 -21.27 -12.01 10.22
C GLY A 219 -20.70 -13.30 9.65
N TYR A 220 -19.92 -13.25 8.56
CA TYR A 220 -19.16 -14.41 8.06
C TYR A 220 -17.81 -14.54 8.80
N GLY A 221 -17.87 -14.47 10.13
CA GLY A 221 -16.73 -14.50 11.05
C GLY A 221 -17.18 -14.23 12.49
N LEU A 222 -16.35 -14.61 13.47
CA LEU A 222 -16.64 -14.46 14.90
C LEU A 222 -15.78 -13.33 15.51
N THR A 223 -15.82 -12.14 14.94
CA THR A 223 -15.03 -10.99 15.40
C THR A 223 -15.86 -9.72 15.43
N HIS A 224 -15.64 -8.90 16.46
CA HIS A 224 -16.27 -7.57 16.60
C HIS A 224 -15.17 -6.49 16.52
N PRO A 225 -14.74 -6.10 15.31
CA PRO A 225 -13.56 -5.26 15.13
C PRO A 225 -13.79 -3.83 15.60
N THR A 226 -12.72 -3.17 16.04
CA THR A 226 -12.69 -1.74 16.38
C THR A 226 -11.30 -1.19 16.09
N VAL A 227 -11.21 0.01 15.53
CA VAL A 227 -9.92 0.69 15.30
C VAL A 227 -9.41 1.24 16.63
N ASN A 228 -8.29 0.73 17.11
CA ASN A 228 -7.79 0.93 18.48
C ASN A 228 -6.31 1.36 18.52
N GLU A 229 -6.00 2.49 17.88
CA GLU A 229 -4.63 2.97 17.65
C GLU A 229 -4.40 4.42 18.11
#